data_AF-G5K4V0-F1
#
_entry.id   AF-G5K4V0-F1
#
_cell.length_a   1.000
_cell.length_b   1.000
_cell.length_c   1.000
_cell.angle_alpha   90.00
_cell.angle_beta   90.00
_cell.angle_gamma   90.00
#
_symmetry.space_group_name_H-M   'P 1'
#
loop_
_entity.id
_entity.type
_entity.pdbx_description
1 polymer ?
#
loop_
_entity_poly.entity_id
_entity_poly.type
_entity_poly.pdbx_seq_one_letter_code
_entity_poly.pdbx_strand_id
1 'polypeptide(L)' 'MVNLDNVVRIDKAKQLLYFENGDSCMVSRLKMKSLFEKWKAVH' A
#
# COMPACT_ATOMS: atom_id res chain seq x y z
N MET A 1 0.84 9.18 7.65
CA MET A 1 -0.12 8.05 7.66
C MET A 1 -0.53 7.78 6.22
N VAL A 2 -0.84 6.55 5.83
CA VAL A 2 -1.34 6.24 4.49
C VAL A 2 -2.80 5.82 4.64
N ASN A 3 -3.70 6.45 3.90
CA ASN A 3 -5.09 6.00 3.83
C ASN A 3 -5.14 4.71 2.98
N LEU A 4 -5.58 3.61 3.57
CA LEU A 4 -5.66 2.31 2.91
C LEU A 4 -6.92 2.13 2.06
N ASP A 5 -7.96 2.93 2.32
CA ASP A 5 -9.25 2.80 1.64
C ASP A 5 -9.14 3.10 0.15
N ASN A 6 -8.17 3.92 -0.23
CA ASN A 6 -7.94 4.33 -1.62
C ASN A 6 -6.84 3.52 -2.31
N VAL A 7 -6.25 2.51 -1.63
CA VAL A 7 -5.16 1.70 -2.18
C VAL A 7 -5.75 0.58 -3.03
N VAL A 8 -5.50 0.62 -4.33
CA VAL A 8 -5.97 -0.40 -5.28
C VAL A 8 -4.94 -1.50 -5.53
N ARG A 9 -3.66 -1.20 -5.31
CA ARG A 9 -2.59 -2.15 -5.61
C ARG A 9 -1.37 -1.91 -4.73
N ILE A 10 -0.77 -3.01 -4.31
CA ILE A 10 0.50 -3.04 -3.58
C ILE A 10 1.54 -3.79 -4.41
N ASP A 11 2.64 -3.13 -4.78
CA ASP A 11 3.80 -3.76 -5.41
C ASP A 11 4.93 -3.91 -4.38
N LYS A 12 5.09 -5.14 -3.90
CA LYS A 12 6.13 -5.50 -2.92
C LYS A 12 7.53 -5.53 -3.52
N ALA A 13 7.70 -5.74 -4.82
CA ALA A 13 9.02 -5.75 -5.43
C ALA A 13 9.55 -4.31 -5.55
N LYS A 14 8.68 -3.39 -5.97
CA LYS A 14 9.01 -1.97 -6.15
C LYS A 14 8.81 -1.13 -4.89
N GLN A 15 8.25 -1.70 -3.83
CA GLN A 15 7.96 -1.01 -2.58
C GLN A 15 7.00 0.18 -2.77
N LEU A 16 6.01 0.02 -3.68
CA LEU A 16 5.07 1.06 -4.07
C LEU A 16 3.62 0.66 -3.74
N LEU A 17 2.85 1.63 -3.28
CA LEU A 17 1.39 1.59 -3.26
C LEU A 17 0.86 2.41 -4.42
N TYR A 18 -0.23 1.95 -5.03
CA TYR A 18 -0.96 2.66 -6.06
C TYR A 18 -2.36 2.98 -5.55
N PHE A 19 -2.83 4.19 -5.84
CA PHE A 19 -4.14 4.68 -5.44
C PHE A 19 -5.08 4.81 -6.64
N GLU A 20 -6.39 4.85 -6.40
CA GLU A 20 -7.42 4.99 -7.46
C GLU A 20 -7.20 6.21 -8.37
N ASN A 21 -6.68 7.31 -7.82
CA ASN A 21 -6.42 8.54 -8.55
C ASN A 21 -5.20 8.48 -9.48
N GLY A 22 -4.52 7.32 -9.56
CA GLY A 22 -3.31 7.13 -10.35
C GLY A 22 -2.01 7.51 -9.64
N ASP A 23 -2.07 8.05 -8.43
CA ASP A 23 -0.88 8.36 -7.64
C ASP A 23 -0.20 7.09 -7.12
N SER A 24 1.06 7.25 -6.74
CA SER A 24 1.80 6.21 -6.03
C SER A 24 2.64 6.74 -4.89
N CYS A 25 2.83 5.91 -3.87
CA CYS A 25 3.63 6.23 -2.69
C CYS A 25 4.63 5.12 -2.40
N MET A 26 5.91 5.50 -2.23
CA MET A 26 6.95 4.58 -1.80
C MET A 26 6.87 4.32 -0.30
N VAL A 27 7.07 3.06 0.08
CA VAL A 27 6.95 2.61 1.46
C VAL A 27 8.19 1.80 1.84
N SER A 28 8.72 2.02 3.04
CA SER A 28 9.85 1.21 3.51
C SER A 28 9.47 -0.27 3.70
N ARG A 29 10.45 -1.17 3.53
CA ARG A 29 10.26 -2.63 3.70
C ARG A 29 9.57 -3.03 5.00
N LEU A 30 9.97 -2.41 6.12
CA LEU A 30 9.39 -2.65 7.44
C LEU A 30 7.89 -2.31 7.48
N LYS A 31 7.53 -1.16 6.90
CA LYS A 31 6.16 -0.67 6.89
C LYS A 31 5.31 -1.40 5.84
N MET A 32 5.91 -1.91 4.77
CA MET A 32 5.23 -2.65 3.73
C MET A 32 4.59 -3.94 4.27
N LYS A 33 5.28 -4.67 5.16
CA LYS A 33 4.72 -5.89 5.77
C LYS A 33 3.45 -5.56 6.57
N SER A 34 3.51 -4.58 7.46
CA SER A 34 2.35 -4.23 8.29
C SER A 34 1.21 -3.59 7.50
N LEU A 35 1.50 -2.81 6.45
CA LEU A 35 0.50 -2.28 5.53
C LEU A 35 -0.20 -3.37 4.75
N PHE A 36 0.55 -4.37 4.25
CA PHE A 36 -0.04 -5.47 3.50
C PHE A 36 -1.00 -6.32 4.34
N GLU A 37 -0.63 -6.65 5.58
CA GLU A 37 -1.51 -7.38 6.50
C GLU A 37 -2.77 -6.57 6.84
N LYS A 38 -2.62 -5.25 7.07
CA LYS A 38 -3.77 -4.37 7.30
C LYS A 38 -4.68 -4.29 6.08
N TRP A 39 -4.12 -4.10 4.89
CA TRP A 39 -4.89 -3.98 3.65
C TRP A 39 -5.71 -5.26 3.37
N LYS A 40 -5.12 -6.43 3.57
CA LYS A 40 -5.82 -7.74 3.51
C LYS A 40 -6.96 -7.93 4.51
N ALA A 41 -6.98 -7.17 5.60
CA ALA A 41 -8.04 -7.28 6.61
C ALA A 41 -9.26 -6.42 6.24
N VAL A 42 -9.12 -5.47 5.32
CA VAL A 42 -10.18 -4.54 4.91
C VAL A 42 -10.66 -4.80 3.48
N HIS A 43 -9.87 -5.51 2.66
CA HIS A 43 -10.18 -5.94 1.29
C HIS A 43 -10.10 -7.46 1.16
#